data_AF-A0A7C3ZS17-F1
#
_entry.id   AF-A0A7C3ZS17-F1
#
_cell.length_a   1.000
_cell.length_b   1.000
_cell.length_c   1.000
_cell.angle_alpha   90.00
_cell.angle_beta   90.00
_cell.angle_gamma   90.00
#
_symmetry.space_group_name_H-M   'P 1'
#
loop_
_entity.id
_entity.type
_entity.pdbx_description
1 polymer ?
#
loop_
_entity_poly.entity_id
_entity_poly.type
_entity_poly.pdbx_seq_one_letter_code
_entity_poly.pdbx_strand_id
1 'polypeptide(L)'
;MKHFFLAALVAMPMTATAQDGFVMGAGRWTCADVIKAVDGDQAGEYFQMVGWILGFWSAETFHQEVAFVDKVENAGARAIVDLTIQACRRAEPDTLLFRISQSIIANTAE
;
A
#
# COMPACT_ATOMS: atom_id res chain seq x y z
N MET A 1 -21.98 2.99 -53.43
CA MET A 1 -22.15 1.97 -52.39
C MET A 1 -21.75 2.59 -51.07
N LYS A 2 -22.66 2.59 -50.10
CA LYS A 2 -22.63 3.37 -48.86
C LYS A 2 -22.02 2.49 -47.77
N HIS A 3 -20.77 2.72 -47.38
CA HIS A 3 -20.14 2.00 -46.28
C HIS A 3 -20.22 2.86 -45.02
N PHE A 4 -21.23 2.56 -44.19
CA PHE A 4 -21.33 3.03 -42.81
C PHE A 4 -20.27 2.30 -41.99
N PHE A 5 -19.26 3.03 -41.51
CA PHE A 5 -18.42 2.57 -40.40
C PHE A 5 -19.13 2.93 -39.08
N LEU A 6 -19.66 1.93 -38.38
CA LEU A 6 -20.09 2.10 -36.99
C LEU A 6 -18.82 2.16 -36.10
N ALA A 7 -18.56 3.32 -35.52
CA ALA A 7 -17.62 3.47 -34.43
C ALA A 7 -18.26 2.93 -33.14
N ALA A 8 -17.92 1.69 -32.76
CA ALA A 8 -18.24 1.17 -31.44
C ALA A 8 -17.25 1.79 -30.42
N LEU A 9 -17.65 2.91 -29.80
CA LEU A 9 -17.04 3.36 -28.56
C LEU A 9 -17.38 2.32 -27.48
N VAL A 10 -16.44 1.43 -27.21
CA VAL A 10 -16.49 0.59 -26.02
C VAL A 10 -16.27 1.51 -24.82
N ALA A 11 -17.36 1.89 -24.16
CA ALA A 11 -17.30 2.51 -22.85
C ALA A 11 -16.72 1.48 -21.88
N MET A 12 -15.40 1.49 -21.73
CA MET A 12 -14.74 0.74 -20.67
C MET A 12 -15.21 1.35 -19.34
N PRO A 13 -15.81 0.57 -18.42
CA PRO A 13 -16.05 1.05 -17.07
C PRO A 13 -14.67 1.24 -16.41
N MET A 14 -14.19 2.48 -16.38
CA MET A 14 -13.09 2.88 -15.52
C MET A 14 -13.59 2.93 -14.08
N THR A 15 -13.85 1.77 -13.49
CA THR A 15 -13.97 1.60 -12.04
C THR A 15 -12.80 0.76 -11.58
N ALA A 16 -11.57 1.20 -11.89
CA ALA A 16 -10.44 0.88 -11.03
C ALA A 16 -10.69 1.65 -9.74
N THR A 17 -11.06 0.94 -8.68
CA THR A 17 -11.26 1.56 -7.38
C THR A 17 -9.91 2.08 -6.90
N ALA A 18 -9.85 3.19 -6.16
CA ALA A 18 -8.59 3.70 -5.62
C ALA A 18 -7.82 2.63 -4.81
N GLN A 19 -8.55 1.66 -4.22
CA GLN A 19 -7.98 0.47 -3.57
C GLN A 19 -7.14 -0.39 -4.51
N ASP A 20 -7.53 -0.57 -5.77
CA ASP A 20 -6.79 -1.37 -6.76
C ASP A 20 -5.40 -0.75 -7.05
N GLY A 21 -5.31 0.59 -6.97
CA GLY A 21 -4.05 1.31 -7.14
C GLY A 21 -3.03 1.01 -6.04
N PHE A 22 -3.49 0.72 -4.82
CA PHE A 22 -2.62 0.40 -3.70
C PHE A 22 -2.15 -1.05 -3.69
N VAL A 23 -2.87 -1.96 -4.33
CA VAL A 23 -2.42 -3.36 -4.53
C VAL A 23 -1.26 -3.44 -5.56
N MET A 24 -0.93 -2.35 -6.26
CA MET A 24 0.18 -2.28 -7.20
C MET A 24 1.54 -2.04 -6.51
N GLY A 25 2.63 -2.23 -7.26
CA GLY A 25 3.98 -1.96 -6.75
C GLY A 25 4.38 -2.94 -5.64
N ALA A 26 4.83 -2.42 -4.48
CA ALA A 26 5.14 -3.24 -3.31
C ALA A 26 3.88 -3.68 -2.53
N GLY A 27 2.70 -3.12 -2.81
CA GLY A 27 1.47 -3.50 -2.11
C GLY A 27 1.04 -4.97 -2.33
N ARG A 28 1.40 -5.55 -3.49
CA ARG A 28 1.22 -6.99 -3.80
C ARG A 28 2.30 -7.89 -3.20
N TRP A 29 3.34 -7.34 -2.57
CA TRP A 29 4.40 -8.15 -1.99
C TRP A 29 3.85 -8.92 -0.80
N THR A 30 4.31 -10.16 -0.68
CA THR A 30 4.04 -10.97 0.50
C THR A 30 4.92 -10.51 1.67
N CYS A 31 4.57 -10.91 2.90
CA CYS A 31 5.41 -10.68 4.05
C CYS A 31 6.80 -11.30 3.86
N ALA A 32 6.90 -12.45 3.19
CA ALA A 32 8.18 -13.05 2.82
C ALA A 32 9.03 -12.14 1.92
N ASP A 33 8.43 -11.53 0.90
CA ASP A 33 9.12 -10.58 -0.01
C ASP A 33 9.61 -9.34 0.76
N VAL A 34 8.78 -8.82 1.68
CA VAL A 34 9.13 -7.71 2.57
C VAL A 34 10.35 -8.06 3.42
N ILE A 35 10.36 -9.22 4.07
CA ILE A 35 11.50 -9.64 4.89
C ILE A 35 12.75 -9.85 4.05
N LYS A 36 12.63 -10.39 2.83
CA LYS A 36 13.75 -10.52 1.90
C LYS A 36 14.32 -9.17 1.49
N ALA A 37 13.48 -8.16 1.26
CA ALA A 37 13.92 -6.81 0.92
C ALA A 37 14.62 -6.10 2.10
N VAL A 38 14.21 -6.39 3.34
CA VAL A 38 14.82 -5.82 4.56
C VAL A 38 16.14 -6.50 4.92
N ASP A 39 16.19 -7.83 4.86
CA ASP A 39 17.32 -8.62 5.34
C ASP A 39 18.34 -8.95 4.24
N GLY A 40 18.03 -8.63 2.98
CA GLY A 40 18.91 -8.84 1.83
C GLY A 40 19.68 -7.58 1.40
N ASP A 41 20.63 -7.75 0.47
CA ASP A 41 21.47 -6.66 -0.06
C ASP A 41 20.80 -5.84 -1.19
N GLN A 42 19.48 -5.88 -1.29
CA GLN A 42 18.73 -5.25 -2.38
C GLN A 42 18.21 -3.87 -1.97
N ALA A 43 19.13 -2.91 -1.81
CA ALA A 43 18.80 -1.55 -1.35
C ALA A 43 17.68 -0.88 -2.17
N GLY A 44 17.62 -1.12 -3.49
CA GLY A 44 16.56 -0.60 -4.34
C GLY A 44 15.16 -1.12 -3.98
N GLU A 45 15.06 -2.42 -3.69
CA GLU A 45 13.80 -3.06 -3.25
C GLU A 45 13.37 -2.53 -1.88
N TYR A 46 14.33 -2.36 -0.96
CA TYR A 46 14.07 -1.76 0.34
C TYR A 46 13.49 -0.35 0.19
N PHE A 47 14.11 0.54 -0.60
CA PHE A 47 13.61 1.91 -0.76
C PHE A 47 12.27 1.97 -1.50
N GLN A 48 12.03 1.07 -2.47
CA GLN A 48 10.74 0.96 -3.13
C GLN A 48 9.63 0.58 -2.13
N MET A 49 9.89 -0.41 -1.28
CA MET A 49 8.98 -0.84 -0.23
C MET A 49 8.70 0.29 0.77
N VAL A 50 9.75 0.96 1.26
CA VAL A 50 9.62 2.11 2.18
C VAL A 50 8.77 3.21 1.58
N GLY A 51 9.04 3.59 0.33
CA GLY A 51 8.27 4.62 -0.38
C GLY A 51 6.80 4.23 -0.53
N TRP A 52 6.52 2.97 -0.84
CA TRP A 52 5.15 2.46 -0.92
C TRP A 52 4.44 2.50 0.44
N ILE A 53 5.08 2.06 1.53
CA ILE A 53 4.51 2.08 2.88
C ILE A 53 4.11 3.51 3.26
N LEU A 54 5.03 4.47 3.12
CA LEU A 54 4.77 5.87 3.49
C LEU A 54 3.71 6.52 2.62
N GLY A 55 3.70 6.21 1.32
CA GLY A 55 2.68 6.70 0.39
C GLY A 55 1.29 6.15 0.73
N PHE A 56 1.20 4.85 1.02
CA PHE A 56 -0.05 4.19 1.40
C PHE A 56 -0.62 4.77 2.69
N TRP A 57 0.21 4.85 3.74
CA TRP A 57 -0.20 5.45 5.00
C TRP A 57 -0.70 6.89 4.78
N SER A 58 0.10 7.75 4.17
CA SER A 58 -0.31 9.14 3.90
C SER A 58 -1.66 9.26 3.18
N ALA A 59 -1.93 8.39 2.21
CA ALA A 59 -3.19 8.40 1.46
C ALA A 59 -4.39 7.96 2.31
N GLU A 60 -4.25 6.87 3.07
CA GLU A 60 -5.32 6.33 3.92
C GLU A 60 -5.57 7.17 5.18
N THR A 61 -4.58 7.95 5.61
CA THR A 61 -4.66 8.78 6.81
C THR A 61 -5.09 10.22 6.53
N PHE A 62 -5.15 10.65 5.26
CA PHE A 62 -5.33 12.06 4.88
C PHE A 62 -6.61 12.72 5.41
N HIS A 63 -7.69 11.95 5.60
CA HIS A 63 -8.98 12.44 6.07
C HIS A 63 -9.34 12.00 7.51
N GLN A 64 -8.39 11.42 8.24
CA GLN A 64 -8.67 10.88 9.57
C GLN A 64 -8.63 11.98 10.66
N GLU A 65 -9.18 11.65 11.83
CA GLU A 65 -9.26 12.59 12.96
C GLU A 65 -7.88 13.12 13.35
N VAL A 66 -7.84 14.36 13.88
CA VAL A 66 -6.60 15.05 14.29
C VAL A 66 -5.74 14.18 15.21
N ALA A 67 -6.36 13.46 16.15
CA ALA A 67 -5.65 12.57 17.08
C ALA A 67 -4.90 11.43 16.37
N PHE A 68 -5.42 10.94 15.26
CA PHE A 68 -4.78 9.89 14.48
C PHE A 68 -3.66 10.44 13.60
N VAL A 69 -3.87 11.60 12.96
CA VAL A 69 -2.80 12.32 12.25
C VAL A 69 -1.64 12.62 13.19
N ASP A 70 -1.92 13.11 14.40
CA ASP A 70 -0.91 13.35 15.43
C ASP A 70 -0.18 12.06 15.82
N LYS A 71 -0.86 10.91 15.97
CA LYS A 71 -0.20 9.61 16.24
C LYS A 71 0.80 9.26 15.12
N VAL A 72 0.42 9.47 13.86
CA VAL A 72 1.23 9.15 12.66
C VAL A 72 2.40 10.12 12.51
N GLU A 73 2.16 11.43 12.65
CA GLU A 73 3.18 12.47 12.57
C GLU A 73 4.20 12.35 13.72
N ASN A 74 3.74 12.03 14.93
CA ASN A 74 4.61 11.84 16.10
C ASN A 74 5.39 10.51 16.06
N ALA A 75 4.81 9.43 15.52
CA ALA A 75 5.55 8.20 15.28
C ALA A 75 6.73 8.44 14.31
N GLY A 76 6.49 9.28 13.31
CA GLY A 76 7.46 9.61 12.27
C GLY A 76 7.64 8.49 11.26
N ALA A 77 8.11 8.85 10.06
CA ALA A 77 8.21 7.95 8.92
C ALA A 77 8.97 6.64 9.23
N ARG A 78 10.04 6.72 10.02
CA ARG A 78 10.83 5.54 10.40
C ARG A 78 10.04 4.56 11.27
N ALA A 79 9.28 5.04 12.26
CA ALA A 79 8.53 4.15 13.14
C ALA A 79 7.37 3.46 12.41
N ILE A 80 6.72 4.14 11.46
CA ILE A 80 5.67 3.55 10.62
C ILE A 80 6.23 2.38 9.79
N VAL A 81 7.39 2.59 9.17
CA VAL A 81 8.10 1.56 8.41
C VAL A 81 8.48 0.39 9.33
N ASP A 82 9.11 0.68 10.48
CA ASP A 82 9.54 -0.34 11.44
C ASP A 82 8.34 -1.14 11.98
N LEU A 83 7.24 -0.49 12.31
CA LEU A 83 5.99 -1.11 12.77
C LEU A 83 5.41 -2.05 11.72
N THR A 84 5.36 -1.60 10.46
CA THR A 84 4.84 -2.39 9.34
C THR A 84 5.72 -3.61 9.08
N ILE A 85 7.05 -3.45 9.06
CA ILE A 85 8.00 -4.57 8.92
C ILE A 85 7.84 -5.57 10.08
N GLN A 86 7.75 -5.08 11.32
CA GLN A 86 7.55 -5.96 12.48
C GLN A 86 6.22 -6.71 12.42
N ALA A 87 5.16 -6.11 11.91
CA ALA A 87 3.90 -6.80 11.69
C ALA A 87 4.05 -7.89 10.61
N CYS A 88 4.75 -7.62 9.51
CA CYS A 88 5.08 -8.64 8.51
C CYS A 88 5.90 -9.81 9.11
N ARG A 89 6.85 -9.53 10.01
CA ARG A 89 7.62 -10.58 10.70
C ARG A 89 6.77 -11.51 11.57
N ARG A 90 5.60 -11.06 12.01
CA ARG A 90 4.67 -11.82 12.88
C ARG A 90 3.52 -12.47 12.12
N ALA A 91 3.30 -12.09 10.86
CA ALA A 91 2.20 -12.57 10.04
C ALA A 91 2.57 -13.84 9.27
N GLU A 92 1.56 -14.50 8.69
CA GLU A 92 1.78 -15.60 7.76
C GLU A 92 2.58 -15.12 6.54
N PRO A 93 3.58 -15.89 6.05
CA PRO A 93 4.51 -15.41 5.03
C PRO A 93 3.85 -14.95 3.72
N ASP A 94 2.69 -15.51 3.36
CA ASP A 94 1.91 -15.18 2.16
C ASP A 94 0.97 -13.97 2.33
N THR A 95 0.89 -13.40 3.54
CA THR A 95 0.07 -12.23 3.80
C THR A 95 0.61 -11.03 3.02
N LEU A 96 -0.27 -10.30 2.32
CA LEU A 96 0.14 -9.15 1.52
C LEU A 96 0.46 -7.93 2.40
N LEU A 97 1.51 -7.18 2.02
CA LEU A 97 1.92 -5.94 2.68
C LEU A 97 0.76 -4.94 2.80
N PHE A 98 -0.05 -4.81 1.75
CA PHE A 98 -1.26 -3.97 1.78
C PHE A 98 -2.22 -4.35 2.91
N ARG A 99 -2.47 -5.65 3.13
CA ARG A 99 -3.35 -6.11 4.21
C ARG A 99 -2.77 -5.83 5.59
N ILE A 100 -1.45 -5.99 5.74
CA ILE A 100 -0.75 -5.63 6.97
C ILE A 100 -0.92 -4.14 7.27
N SER A 101 -0.60 -3.27 6.30
CA SER A 101 -0.71 -1.82 6.47
C SER A 101 -2.14 -1.39 6.80
N GLN A 102 -3.15 -1.94 6.11
CA GLN A 102 -4.55 -1.66 6.42
C GLN A 102 -4.93 -2.08 7.84
N SER A 103 -4.51 -3.27 8.27
CA SER A 103 -4.82 -3.77 9.61
C SER A 103 -4.21 -2.88 10.70
N ILE A 104 -2.97 -2.41 10.51
CA ILE A 104 -2.32 -1.53 11.48
C ILE A 104 -3.07 -0.19 11.57
N ILE A 105 -3.42 0.41 10.42
CA ILE A 105 -4.15 1.68 10.37
C ILE A 105 -5.49 1.56 11.10
N ALA A 106 -6.28 0.52 10.80
CA ALA A 106 -7.57 0.29 11.44
C ALA A 106 -7.45 0.17 12.97
N ASN A 107 -6.42 -0.54 13.47
CA ASN A 107 -6.18 -0.72 14.90
C ASN A 107 -5.54 0.50 15.59
N THR A 108 -5.07 1.49 14.83
CA THR A 108 -4.47 2.72 15.36
C THR A 108 -5.47 3.88 15.42
N ALA A 109 -6.57 3.78 14.65
CA ALA A 109 -7.67 4.74 14.61
C ALA A 109 -8.65 4.62 15.80
N GLU A 110 -8.55 3.54 16.59
CA GLU A 110 -9.21 3.38 17.89
C GLU A 110 -8.41 4.02 19.05
#